data_AF-A0A929JR70-F1
#
_entry.id   AF-A0A929JR70-F1
#
_cell.length_a   1.000
_cell.length_b   1.000
_cell.length_c   1.000
_cell.angle_alpha   90.00
_cell.angle_beta   90.00
_cell.angle_gamma   90.00
#
_symmetry.space_group_name_H-M   'P 1'
#
loop_
_entity.id
_entity.type
_entity.pdbx_description
1 polymer ?
#
loop_
_entity_poly.entity_id
_entity_poly.type
_entity_poly.pdbx_seq_one_letter_code
_entity_poly.pdbx_strand_id
1 'polypeptide(L)'
;MEERGDWGLGQTLIETAQSLISARAAYKICFIEAKHEGVIVIDGIRLTSKVLRKNVDKLERVFPYVITIGNKLEEKARACEDLLEKYFLDTIGNVALNLARKYLEDHLRSRYALGEVSYMGPGSLHDWPIENQRPLFSILGDVEASIGVRLEENFLMIPTKSLSGIYFPTEIKFYTCQLCPRKDCEARRAAYDENLAKEYGILK
;
A
#
# COMPACT_ATOMS: atom_id res chain seq x y z
N MET A 1 -22.85 36.52 12.53
CA MET A 1 -23.23 35.25 13.18
C MET A 1 -22.29 34.22 12.60
N GLU A 2 -21.15 34.01 13.26
CA GLU A 2 -20.13 33.06 12.81
C GLU A 2 -20.63 31.64 13.10
N GLU A 3 -20.91 30.88 12.05
CA GLU A 3 -21.07 29.42 12.12
C GLU A 3 -19.72 28.81 12.50
N ARG A 4 -19.43 28.76 13.80
CA ARG A 4 -18.42 27.84 14.33
C ARG A 4 -19.00 26.44 14.18
N GLY A 5 -18.66 25.77 13.08
CA GLY A 5 -18.93 24.34 12.91
C GLY A 5 -18.49 23.58 14.16
N ASP A 6 -19.24 22.55 14.53
CA ASP A 6 -19.01 21.76 15.73
C ASP A 6 -17.69 20.96 15.61
N TRP A 7 -16.56 21.62 15.88
CA TRP A 7 -15.23 21.03 15.92
C TRP A 7 -15.09 20.00 17.05
N GLY A 8 -16.01 19.98 18.02
CA GLY A 8 -15.99 19.06 19.16
C GLY A 8 -16.21 17.61 18.73
N LEU A 9 -17.13 17.37 17.80
CA LEU A 9 -17.37 16.04 17.26
C LEU A 9 -16.13 15.52 16.51
N GLY A 10 -15.55 16.33 15.63
CA GLY A 10 -14.36 15.95 14.87
C GLY A 10 -13.17 15.60 15.77
N GLN A 11 -12.91 16.41 16.79
CA GLN A 11 -11.83 16.14 17.74
C GLN A 11 -12.06 14.85 18.54
N THR A 12 -13.29 14.63 19.02
CA THR A 12 -13.67 13.42 19.76
C THR A 12 -13.47 12.16 18.91
N LEU A 13 -13.82 12.20 17.63
CA LEU A 13 -13.63 11.06 16.72
C LEU A 13 -12.15 10.78 16.44
N ILE A 14 -11.32 11.81 16.32
CA ILE A 14 -9.87 11.65 16.17
C ILE A 14 -9.26 11.00 17.42
N GLU A 15 -9.57 11.50 18.61
CA GLU A 15 -9.05 10.95 19.88
C GLU A 15 -9.49 9.49 20.06
N THR A 16 -10.77 9.21 19.76
CA THR A 16 -11.31 7.84 19.75
C THR A 16 -10.53 6.96 18.79
N ALA A 17 -10.37 7.39 17.53
CA ALA A 17 -9.68 6.60 16.52
C ALA A 17 -8.21 6.35 16.90
N GLN A 18 -7.51 7.36 17.42
CA GLN A 18 -6.13 7.23 17.89
C GLN A 18 -6.00 6.14 18.96
N SER A 19 -6.95 6.04 19.89
CA SER A 19 -6.93 5.00 20.94
C SER A 19 -7.17 3.58 20.41
N LEU A 20 -7.80 3.45 19.23
CA LEU A 20 -8.15 2.17 18.61
C LEU A 20 -7.11 1.70 17.59
N ILE A 21 -6.32 2.61 17.04
CA ILE A 21 -5.29 2.27 16.04
C ILE A 21 -4.13 1.53 16.71
N SER A 22 -3.79 0.37 16.14
CA SER A 22 -2.62 -0.41 16.50
C SER A 22 -1.83 -0.76 15.24
N ALA A 23 -1.08 0.22 14.73
CA ALA A 23 -0.36 0.08 13.48
C ALA A 23 0.77 -0.94 13.59
N ARG A 24 0.83 -1.88 12.63
CA ARG A 24 1.86 -2.91 12.53
C ARG A 24 2.27 -3.09 11.08
N ALA A 25 3.55 -3.38 10.85
CA ALA A 25 4.08 -3.67 9.54
C ALA A 25 5.01 -4.89 9.59
N ALA A 26 4.86 -5.78 8.61
CA ALA A 26 5.80 -6.84 8.30
C ALA A 26 6.49 -6.48 6.98
N TYR A 27 7.81 -6.59 6.94
CA TYR A 27 8.56 -6.41 5.70
C TYR A 27 9.77 -7.34 5.70
N LYS A 28 10.26 -7.69 4.51
CA LYS A 28 11.44 -8.54 4.32
C LYS A 28 12.41 -7.87 3.37
N ILE A 29 13.70 -7.99 3.64
CA ILE A 29 14.73 -7.60 2.67
C ILE A 29 14.87 -8.75 1.67
N CYS A 30 14.62 -8.49 0.39
CA CYS A 30 14.75 -9.50 -0.65
C CYS A 30 15.74 -9.04 -1.73
N PHE A 31 16.63 -9.94 -2.13
CA PHE A 31 17.51 -9.72 -3.28
C PHE A 31 16.84 -10.26 -4.54
N ILE A 32 17.06 -9.59 -5.66
CA ILE A 32 16.53 -10.04 -6.96
C ILE A 32 17.46 -11.12 -7.50
N GLU A 33 16.97 -12.36 -7.46
CA GLU A 33 17.73 -13.55 -7.87
C GLU A 33 17.79 -13.69 -9.40
N ALA A 34 16.69 -13.33 -10.08
CA ALA A 34 16.60 -13.39 -11.53
C ALA A 34 15.65 -12.32 -12.07
N LYS A 35 15.96 -11.91 -13.31
CA LYS A 35 15.25 -10.89 -14.07
C LYS A 35 14.97 -11.45 -15.46
N HIS A 36 13.72 -11.77 -15.76
CA HIS A 36 13.29 -12.21 -17.09
C HIS A 36 12.37 -11.15 -17.72
N GLU A 37 11.92 -11.39 -18.95
CA GLU A 37 10.94 -10.52 -19.60
C GLU A 37 9.64 -10.50 -18.77
N GLY A 38 9.30 -9.32 -18.23
CA GLY A 38 8.11 -9.11 -17.41
C GLY A 38 8.05 -9.85 -16.08
N VAL A 39 9.16 -10.44 -15.61
CA VAL A 39 9.19 -11.25 -14.38
C VAL A 39 10.43 -10.95 -13.55
N ILE A 40 10.26 -10.85 -12.24
CA ILE A 40 11.37 -10.89 -11.27
C ILE A 40 11.21 -12.11 -10.36
N VAL A 41 12.33 -12.63 -9.88
CA VAL A 41 12.37 -13.70 -8.88
C VAL A 41 13.02 -13.16 -7.61
N ILE A 42 12.30 -13.27 -6.50
CA ILE A 42 12.79 -12.90 -5.17
C ILE A 42 12.39 -13.99 -4.18
N ASP A 43 13.31 -14.42 -3.33
CA ASP A 43 13.06 -15.48 -2.33
C ASP A 43 12.55 -16.78 -2.98
N GLY A 44 13.05 -17.12 -4.17
CA GLY A 44 12.57 -18.23 -4.99
C GLY A 44 11.17 -18.05 -5.60
N ILE A 45 10.47 -16.94 -5.34
CA ILE A 45 9.10 -16.67 -5.79
C ILE A 45 9.10 -15.77 -7.03
N ARG A 46 8.34 -16.18 -8.05
CA ARG A 46 8.16 -15.44 -9.31
C ARG A 46 7.06 -14.39 -9.16
N LEU A 47 7.37 -13.14 -9.49
CA LEU A 47 6.42 -12.03 -9.58
C LEU A 47 6.34 -11.54 -11.03
N THR A 48 5.15 -11.59 -11.62
CA THR A 48 4.92 -11.25 -13.03
C THR A 48 4.30 -9.86 -13.15
N SER A 49 5.09 -8.90 -13.64
CA SER A 49 4.68 -7.54 -13.98
C SER A 49 5.77 -6.88 -14.81
N LYS A 50 5.42 -6.35 -15.99
CA LYS A 50 6.36 -5.60 -16.85
C LYS A 50 6.78 -4.29 -16.20
N VAL A 51 5.84 -3.62 -15.53
CA VAL A 51 6.07 -2.36 -14.84
C VAL A 51 7.01 -2.55 -13.65
N LEU A 52 6.75 -3.55 -12.82
CA LEU A 52 7.62 -3.86 -11.69
C LEU A 52 9.01 -4.25 -12.19
N ARG A 53 9.10 -5.15 -13.18
CA ARG A 53 10.36 -5.57 -13.79
C ARG A 53 11.16 -4.38 -14.31
N LYS A 54 10.51 -3.44 -15.03
CA LYS A 54 11.18 -2.25 -15.57
C LYS A 54 11.68 -1.32 -14.47
N ASN A 55 10.87 -1.08 -13.43
CA ASN A 55 11.25 -0.22 -12.29
C ASN A 55 12.46 -0.73 -11.50
N VAL A 56 12.69 -2.05 -11.48
CA VAL A 56 13.79 -2.66 -10.71
C VAL A 56 14.96 -3.15 -11.57
N ASP A 57 15.05 -2.71 -12.83
CA ASP A 57 16.01 -3.25 -13.80
C ASP A 57 17.46 -3.15 -13.36
N LYS A 58 17.84 -1.99 -12.83
CA LYS A 58 19.19 -1.72 -12.33
C LYS A 58 19.33 -1.96 -10.82
N LEU A 59 18.30 -2.51 -10.18
CA LEU A 59 18.25 -2.70 -8.73
C LEU A 59 18.49 -4.16 -8.38
N GLU A 60 19.18 -4.41 -7.27
CA GLU A 60 19.46 -5.77 -6.80
C GLU A 60 18.64 -6.15 -5.56
N ARG A 61 17.90 -5.19 -4.98
CA ARG A 61 17.22 -5.38 -3.70
C ARG A 61 15.89 -4.63 -3.66
N VAL A 62 14.90 -5.27 -3.06
CA VAL A 62 13.54 -4.76 -2.86
C VAL A 62 13.04 -5.12 -1.46
N PHE A 63 11.95 -4.47 -1.06
CA PHE A 63 11.37 -4.64 0.28
C PHE A 63 9.85 -4.90 0.17
N PRO A 64 9.45 -6.16 -0.02
CA PRO A 64 8.04 -6.56 0.13
C PRO A 64 7.54 -6.24 1.53
N TYR A 65 6.29 -5.81 1.63
CA TYR A 65 5.68 -5.41 2.89
C TYR A 65 4.17 -5.68 2.93
N VAL A 66 3.67 -5.84 4.16
CA VAL A 66 2.26 -5.73 4.53
C VAL A 66 2.18 -4.80 5.75
N ILE A 67 1.18 -3.92 5.75
CA ILE A 67 0.92 -2.99 6.85
C ILE A 67 -0.57 -2.98 7.18
N THR A 68 -0.91 -2.80 8.46
CA THR A 68 -2.29 -2.64 8.95
C THR A 68 -2.34 -1.61 10.07
N ILE A 69 -3.52 -1.02 10.29
CA ILE A 69 -3.81 -0.23 11.50
C ILE A 69 -4.56 -1.03 12.58
N GLY A 70 -4.75 -2.33 12.37
CA GLY A 70 -5.55 -3.20 13.23
C GLY A 70 -7.04 -3.17 12.87
N ASN A 71 -7.83 -3.99 13.58
CA ASN A 71 -9.27 -4.17 13.35
C ASN A 71 -10.16 -3.24 14.19
N LYS A 72 -9.69 -2.75 15.34
CA LYS A 72 -10.56 -2.09 16.34
C LYS A 72 -11.31 -0.87 15.79
N LEU A 73 -10.65 -0.04 14.98
CA LEU A 73 -11.30 1.12 14.36
C LEU A 73 -12.38 0.69 13.35
N GLU A 74 -12.07 -0.33 12.55
CA GLU A 74 -13.03 -0.90 11.59
C GLU A 74 -14.24 -1.51 12.31
N GLU A 75 -14.03 -2.24 13.41
CA GLU A 75 -15.09 -2.81 14.24
C GLU A 75 -15.98 -1.73 14.86
N LYS A 76 -15.38 -0.65 15.38
CA LYS A 76 -16.11 0.51 15.89
C LYS A 76 -16.95 1.17 14.79
N ALA A 77 -16.38 1.38 13.60
CA ALA A 77 -17.12 1.95 12.46
C ALA A 77 -18.26 1.03 11.98
N ARG A 78 -18.07 -0.30 12.04
CA ARG A 78 -19.11 -1.28 11.69
C ARG A 78 -20.28 -1.28 12.68
N ALA A 79 -19.98 -1.08 13.97
CA ALA A 79 -20.98 -1.01 15.04
C ALA A 79 -21.67 0.36 15.17
N CYS A 80 -21.19 1.39 14.45
CA CYS A 80 -21.79 2.71 14.47
C CYS A 80 -23.05 2.76 13.57
N GLU A 81 -24.16 3.25 14.11
CA GLU A 81 -25.42 3.44 13.38
C GLU A 81 -25.44 4.74 12.57
N ASP A 82 -24.74 5.78 13.05
CA ASP A 82 -24.63 7.06 12.36
C ASP A 82 -23.71 6.93 11.13
N LEU A 83 -24.30 7.15 9.95
CA LEU A 83 -23.59 7.02 8.67
C LEU A 83 -22.47 8.05 8.51
N LEU A 84 -22.64 9.26 9.06
CA LEU A 84 -21.65 10.32 8.99
C LEU A 84 -20.46 10.02 9.92
N GLU A 85 -20.73 9.57 11.16
CA GLU A 85 -19.68 9.12 12.07
C GLU A 85 -18.90 7.94 11.48
N LYS A 86 -19.61 6.94 10.92
CA LYS A 86 -18.99 5.80 10.24
C LYS A 86 -18.08 6.24 9.09
N TYR A 87 -18.54 7.19 8.27
CA TYR A 87 -17.75 7.76 7.18
C TYR A 87 -16.49 8.47 7.71
N PHE A 88 -16.60 9.23 8.79
CA PHE A 88 -15.45 9.89 9.41
C PHE A 88 -14.45 8.90 9.99
N LEU A 89 -14.90 7.86 10.70
CA LEU A 89 -14.02 6.82 11.23
C LEU A 89 -13.29 6.07 10.10
N ASP A 90 -13.98 5.75 8.99
CA ASP A 90 -13.36 5.14 7.81
C ASP A 90 -12.29 6.05 7.20
N THR A 91 -12.60 7.34 7.07
CA THR A 91 -11.70 8.37 6.54
C THR A 91 -10.46 8.54 7.42
N ILE A 92 -10.64 8.63 8.74
CA ILE A 92 -9.53 8.68 9.70
C ILE A 92 -8.67 7.42 9.58
N GLY A 93 -9.29 6.24 9.40
CA GLY A 93 -8.57 5.00 9.14
C GLY A 93 -7.72 5.05 7.87
N ASN A 94 -8.24 5.60 6.77
CA ASN A 94 -7.48 5.78 5.52
C ASN A 94 -6.29 6.73 5.71
N VAL A 95 -6.47 7.82 6.46
CA VAL A 95 -5.38 8.75 6.81
C VAL A 95 -4.33 8.04 7.67
N ALA A 96 -4.75 7.33 8.72
CA ALA A 96 -3.85 6.59 9.61
C ALA A 96 -3.04 5.52 8.86
N LEU A 97 -3.66 4.79 7.95
CA LEU A 97 -2.99 3.78 7.13
C LEU A 97 -1.93 4.39 6.20
N ASN A 98 -2.22 5.55 5.61
CA ASN A 98 -1.25 6.30 4.81
C ASN A 98 -0.08 6.84 5.66
N LEU A 99 -0.35 7.33 6.87
CA LEU A 99 0.69 7.75 7.81
C LEU A 99 1.57 6.58 8.24
N ALA A 100 0.98 5.42 8.56
CA ALA A 100 1.72 4.21 8.90
C ALA A 100 2.60 3.75 7.72
N ARG A 101 2.09 3.81 6.48
CA ARG A 101 2.86 3.50 5.27
C ARG A 101 4.04 4.47 5.09
N LYS A 102 3.81 5.77 5.30
CA LYS A 102 4.87 6.79 5.24
C LYS A 102 5.93 6.56 6.32
N TYR A 103 5.51 6.17 7.52
CA TYR A 103 6.43 5.82 8.60
C TYR A 103 7.31 4.62 8.21
N LEU A 104 6.74 3.56 7.62
CA LEU A 104 7.52 2.44 7.11
C LEU A 104 8.52 2.88 6.03
N GLU A 105 8.09 3.74 5.10
CA GLU A 105 8.96 4.32 4.07
C GLU A 105 10.18 5.02 4.69
N ASP A 106 9.96 5.89 5.67
CA ASP A 106 11.04 6.63 6.34
C ASP A 106 11.94 5.72 7.17
N HIS A 107 11.36 4.71 7.83
CA HIS A 107 12.11 3.67 8.52
C HIS A 107 13.03 2.89 7.58
N LEU A 108 12.54 2.46 6.41
CA LEU A 108 13.35 1.75 5.42
C LEU A 108 14.48 2.63 4.88
N ARG A 109 14.18 3.91 4.59
CA ARG A 109 15.18 4.87 4.11
C ARG A 109 16.28 5.09 5.13
N SER A 110 15.92 5.33 6.38
CA SER A 110 16.87 5.54 7.47
C SER A 110 17.69 4.28 7.77
N ARG A 111 17.02 3.14 7.96
CA ARG A 111 17.66 1.88 8.36
C ARG A 111 18.61 1.32 7.31
N TYR A 112 18.30 1.50 6.03
CA TYR A 112 19.08 0.92 4.92
C TYR A 112 19.82 1.97 4.09
N ALA A 113 19.90 3.22 4.58
CA ALA A 113 20.55 4.36 3.92
C ALA A 113 20.10 4.54 2.45
N LEU A 114 18.79 4.43 2.21
CA LEU A 114 18.22 4.58 0.87
C LEU A 114 17.99 6.06 0.58
N GLY A 115 18.21 6.47 -0.67
CA GLY A 115 17.85 7.79 -1.18
C GLY A 115 16.33 7.95 -1.33
N GLU A 116 15.85 8.17 -2.55
CA GLU A 116 14.43 8.14 -2.84
C GLU A 116 13.93 6.70 -2.98
N VAL A 117 12.68 6.45 -2.61
CA VAL A 117 12.05 5.14 -2.76
C VAL A 117 10.68 5.28 -3.41
N SER A 118 10.36 4.32 -4.26
CA SER A 118 9.02 4.16 -4.81
C SER A 118 8.42 2.85 -4.32
N TYR A 119 7.12 2.70 -4.51
CA TYR A 119 6.46 1.45 -4.22
C TYR A 119 5.41 1.12 -5.27
N MET A 120 5.15 -0.17 -5.38
CA MET A 120 4.09 -0.71 -6.21
C MET A 120 3.34 -1.78 -5.42
N GLY A 121 2.03 -1.86 -5.57
CA GLY A 121 1.19 -2.87 -4.93
C GLY A 121 0.38 -3.65 -5.97
N PRO A 122 0.15 -4.97 -5.78
CA PRO A 122 -0.79 -5.73 -6.58
C PRO A 122 -2.18 -5.07 -6.63
N GLY A 123 -2.85 -5.16 -7.77
CA GLY A 123 -4.18 -4.58 -8.00
C GLY A 123 -4.20 -3.09 -8.36
N SER A 124 -3.07 -2.38 -8.26
CA SER A 124 -3.00 -0.96 -8.62
C SER A 124 -2.95 -0.69 -10.14
N LEU A 125 -2.52 -1.68 -10.92
CA LEU A 125 -2.48 -1.66 -12.38
C LEU A 125 -2.90 -3.03 -12.92
N HIS A 126 -3.49 -3.08 -14.11
CA HIS A 126 -3.80 -4.35 -14.78
C HIS A 126 -2.57 -5.22 -15.03
N ASP A 127 -1.39 -4.60 -15.24
CA ASP A 127 -0.11 -5.29 -15.42
C ASP A 127 0.34 -6.07 -14.17
N TRP A 128 -0.16 -5.72 -12.99
CA TRP A 128 0.13 -6.47 -11.77
C TRP A 128 -1.14 -6.70 -10.96
N PRO A 129 -1.90 -7.74 -11.32
CA PRO A 129 -3.25 -7.93 -10.81
C PRO A 129 -3.24 -8.43 -9.35
N ILE A 130 -4.40 -8.32 -8.68
CA ILE A 130 -4.54 -8.47 -7.22
C ILE A 130 -4.16 -9.87 -6.70
N GLU A 131 -4.21 -10.88 -7.56
CA GLU A 131 -3.81 -12.27 -7.27
C GLU A 131 -2.34 -12.35 -6.85
N ASN A 132 -1.52 -11.39 -7.27
CA ASN A 132 -0.11 -11.28 -6.88
C ASN A 132 0.09 -10.92 -5.40
N GLN A 133 -0.98 -10.65 -4.63
CA GLN A 133 -0.87 -10.61 -3.18
C GLN A 133 -0.48 -11.98 -2.60
N ARG A 134 -0.91 -13.11 -3.18
CA ARG A 134 -0.55 -14.44 -2.68
C ARG A 134 0.96 -14.71 -2.68
N PRO A 135 1.69 -14.56 -3.81
CA PRO A 135 3.14 -14.72 -3.80
C PRO A 135 3.82 -13.68 -2.89
N LEU A 136 3.30 -12.45 -2.79
CA LEU A 136 3.83 -11.43 -1.89
C LEU A 136 3.71 -11.84 -0.41
N PHE A 137 2.55 -12.36 0.02
CA PHE A 137 2.37 -12.92 1.37
C PHE A 137 3.27 -14.13 1.59
N SER A 138 3.46 -14.99 0.58
CA SER A 138 4.34 -16.16 0.68
C SER A 138 5.80 -15.77 0.96
N ILE A 139 6.29 -14.69 0.33
CA ILE A 139 7.65 -14.15 0.58
C ILE A 139 7.81 -13.66 2.04
N LEU A 140 6.75 -13.10 2.61
CA LEU A 140 6.75 -12.58 3.99
C LEU A 140 6.56 -13.67 5.04
N GLY A 141 6.11 -14.87 4.65
CA GLY A 141 5.84 -15.99 5.55
C GLY A 141 4.52 -15.81 6.30
N ASP A 142 4.54 -16.09 7.61
CA ASP A 142 3.34 -16.06 8.45
C ASP A 142 2.97 -14.63 8.89
N VAL A 143 2.36 -13.89 7.97
CA VAL A 143 1.91 -12.50 8.20
C VAL A 143 0.82 -12.43 9.27
N GLU A 144 -0.05 -13.45 9.36
CA GLU A 144 -1.14 -13.48 10.34
C GLU A 144 -0.60 -13.62 11.76
N ALA A 145 0.30 -14.57 12.02
CA ALA A 145 0.93 -14.69 13.33
C ALA A 145 1.80 -13.47 13.67
N SER A 146 2.45 -12.86 12.67
CA SER A 146 3.39 -11.75 12.88
C SER A 146 2.69 -10.43 13.20
N ILE A 147 1.66 -10.06 12.42
CA ILE A 147 1.02 -8.73 12.52
C ILE A 147 -0.51 -8.78 12.55
N GLY A 148 -1.11 -9.97 12.50
CA GLY A 148 -2.57 -10.14 12.56
C GLY A 148 -3.28 -9.86 11.24
N VAL A 149 -2.58 -9.91 10.11
CA VAL A 149 -3.20 -9.72 8.78
C VAL A 149 -3.29 -11.06 8.05
N ARG A 150 -4.50 -11.46 7.71
CA ARG A 150 -4.78 -12.65 6.89
C ARG A 150 -5.22 -12.24 5.49
N LEU A 151 -4.78 -12.97 4.47
CA LEU A 151 -5.25 -12.83 3.10
C LEU A 151 -6.32 -13.89 2.81
N GLU A 152 -7.53 -13.45 2.52
CA GLU A 152 -8.65 -14.32 2.19
C GLU A 152 -8.54 -14.93 0.78
N GLU A 153 -9.38 -15.92 0.49
CA GLU A 153 -9.39 -16.58 -0.82
C GLU A 153 -9.70 -15.62 -1.97
N ASN A 154 -10.56 -14.64 -1.71
CA ASN A 154 -10.94 -13.56 -2.62
C ASN A 154 -9.94 -12.39 -2.65
N PHE A 155 -8.75 -12.56 -2.04
CA PHE A 155 -7.68 -11.58 -1.97
C PHE A 155 -7.98 -10.34 -1.09
N LEU A 156 -9.06 -10.36 -0.30
CA LEU A 156 -9.28 -9.35 0.72
C LEU A 156 -8.29 -9.56 1.88
N MET A 157 -7.59 -8.51 2.28
CA MET A 157 -6.82 -8.52 3.52
C MET A 157 -7.75 -8.23 4.70
N ILE A 158 -7.63 -8.99 5.77
CA ILE A 158 -8.36 -8.80 7.03
C ILE A 158 -7.30 -8.57 8.12
N PRO A 159 -7.31 -7.41 8.80
CA PRO A 159 -8.27 -6.29 8.72
C PRO A 159 -8.27 -5.57 7.37
N THR A 160 -9.39 -4.95 7.00
CA THR A 160 -9.56 -4.31 5.67
C THR A 160 -8.71 -3.05 5.49
N LYS A 161 -8.39 -2.36 6.60
CA LYS A 161 -7.45 -1.23 6.61
C LYS A 161 -6.01 -1.74 6.64
N SER A 162 -5.64 -2.42 5.55
CA SER A 162 -4.32 -2.96 5.32
C SER A 162 -3.84 -2.65 3.89
N LEU A 163 -2.53 -2.55 3.70
CA LEU A 163 -1.88 -2.38 2.39
C LEU A 163 -0.77 -3.40 2.23
N SER A 164 -0.55 -3.84 0.99
CA SER A 164 0.57 -4.68 0.61
C SER A 164 1.28 -4.11 -0.61
N GLY A 165 2.56 -4.38 -0.73
CA GLY A 165 3.34 -3.95 -1.88
C GLY A 165 4.83 -4.21 -1.74
N ILE A 166 5.59 -3.64 -2.67
CA ILE A 166 7.04 -3.72 -2.70
C ILE A 166 7.59 -2.31 -2.77
N TYR A 167 8.43 -1.95 -1.80
CA TYR A 167 9.29 -0.78 -1.88
C TYR A 167 10.58 -1.11 -2.64
N PHE A 168 11.06 -0.15 -3.43
CA PHE A 168 12.32 -0.26 -4.14
C PHE A 168 13.02 1.11 -4.26
N PRO A 169 14.37 1.16 -4.20
CA PRO A 169 15.12 2.39 -4.41
C PRO A 169 14.86 2.99 -5.79
N THR A 170 14.90 4.32 -5.88
CA THR A 170 14.81 5.03 -7.15
C THR A 170 15.60 6.34 -7.09
N GLU A 171 15.94 6.90 -8.25
CA GLU A 171 16.43 8.28 -8.35
C GLU A 171 15.27 9.27 -8.44
N ILE A 172 14.23 8.92 -9.21
CA ILE A 172 13.03 9.74 -9.43
C ILE A 172 11.80 8.97 -8.95
N LYS A 173 10.95 9.63 -8.16
CA LYS A 173 9.76 8.99 -7.60
C LYS A 173 8.79 8.55 -8.69
N PHE A 174 8.47 7.27 -8.68
CA PHE A 174 7.49 6.64 -9.55
C PHE A 174 6.15 6.49 -8.81
N TYR A 175 5.07 6.84 -9.48
CA TYR A 175 3.71 6.59 -9.03
C TYR A 175 2.97 5.77 -10.08
N THR A 176 2.39 4.64 -9.68
CA THR A 176 1.50 3.86 -10.55
C THR A 176 0.34 4.67 -11.13
N CYS A 177 -0.08 5.76 -10.46
CA CYS A 177 -1.06 6.72 -10.98
C CYS A 177 -0.68 7.33 -12.34
N GLN A 178 0.62 7.46 -12.64
CA GLN A 178 1.11 7.94 -13.93
C GLN A 178 0.74 6.98 -15.07
N LEU A 179 0.52 5.70 -14.74
CA LEU A 179 0.21 4.65 -15.70
C LEU A 179 -1.28 4.24 -15.69
N CYS A 180 -2.07 4.78 -14.76
CA CYS A 180 -3.47 4.41 -14.58
C CYS A 180 -4.39 5.38 -15.34
N PRO A 181 -5.22 4.92 -16.31
CA PRO A 181 -6.09 5.79 -17.10
C PRO A 181 -7.37 6.22 -16.38
N ARG A 182 -7.64 5.71 -15.16
CA ARG A 182 -8.84 6.04 -14.37
C ARG A 182 -8.86 7.51 -13.96
N LYS A 183 -9.78 8.32 -14.50
CA LYS A 183 -9.84 9.77 -14.23
C LYS A 183 -10.23 10.08 -12.78
N ASP A 184 -11.35 9.54 -12.31
CA ASP A 184 -11.93 9.88 -11.01
C ASP A 184 -11.47 8.87 -9.95
N CYS A 185 -10.30 9.12 -9.38
CA CYS A 185 -9.72 8.34 -8.30
C CYS A 185 -9.27 9.27 -7.17
N GLU A 186 -9.97 9.24 -6.04
CA GLU A 186 -9.68 10.07 -4.87
C GLU A 186 -8.28 9.82 -4.30
N ALA A 187 -7.76 8.60 -4.45
CA ALA A 187 -6.42 8.21 -4.01
C ALA A 187 -5.31 8.56 -5.04
N ARG A 188 -5.60 9.31 -6.10
CA ARG A 188 -4.63 9.65 -7.15
C ARG A 188 -3.53 10.56 -6.60
N ARG A 189 -2.28 10.16 -6.81
CA ARG A 189 -1.08 10.88 -6.34
C ARG A 189 -0.28 11.57 -7.44
N ALA A 190 -0.56 11.25 -8.70
CA ALA A 190 0.09 11.85 -9.86
C ALA A 190 -0.87 11.86 -11.06
N ALA A 191 -0.69 12.82 -11.96
CA ALA A 191 -1.41 12.87 -13.23
C ALA A 191 -1.04 11.64 -14.09
N TYR A 192 -2.01 11.15 -14.87
CA TYR A 192 -1.77 10.11 -15.86
C TYR A 192 -0.90 10.67 -17.00
N ASP A 193 0.07 9.88 -17.45
CA ASP A 193 1.00 10.22 -18.51
C ASP A 193 0.93 9.14 -19.60
N GLU A 194 0.35 9.50 -20.73
CA GLU A 194 0.17 8.59 -21.87
C GLU A 194 1.51 8.18 -22.50
N ASN A 195 2.49 9.10 -22.54
CA ASN A 195 3.80 8.81 -23.10
C ASN A 195 4.54 7.81 -22.21
N LEU A 196 4.48 8.01 -20.89
CA LEU A 196 5.05 7.08 -19.92
C LEU A 196 4.35 5.72 -20.01
N ALA A 197 3.02 5.68 -20.16
CA ALA A 197 2.28 4.44 -20.32
C ALA A 197 2.65 3.66 -21.60
N LYS A 198 2.95 4.35 -22.71
CA LYS A 198 3.54 3.74 -23.92
C LYS A 198 4.95 3.24 -23.67
N GLU A 199 5.79 4.02 -22.99
CA GLU A 199 7.17 3.65 -22.65
C GLU A 199 7.22 2.40 -21.75
N TYR A 200 6.25 2.24 -20.85
CA TYR A 200 6.08 1.06 -20.00
C TYR A 200 5.37 -0.11 -20.71
N GLY A 201 4.94 0.06 -21.96
CA GLY A 201 4.28 -0.97 -22.75
C GLY A 201 2.89 -1.34 -22.26
N ILE A 202 2.23 -0.43 -21.52
CA ILE A 202 0.84 -0.59 -21.04
C ILE A 202 -0.14 -0.17 -22.13
N LEU A 203 0.18 0.89 -22.86
CA LEU A 203 -0.55 1.30 -24.05
C LEU A 203 0.17 0.82 -25.29
N LYS A 204 -0.60 0.33 -26.25
CA LYS A 204 -0.13 0.05 -27.61
C LYS A 204 -0.14 1.32 -28.45
#